data_AF-A0A2I0JDI3-F1
#
_entry.id   AF-A0A2I0JDI3-F1
#
_cell.length_a   1.000
_cell.length_b   1.000
_cell.length_c   1.000
_cell.angle_alpha   90.00
_cell.angle_beta   90.00
_cell.angle_gamma   90.00
#
_symmetry.space_group_name_H-M   'P 1'
#
loop_
_entity.id
_entity.type
_entity.pdbx_description
1 polymer ?
#
loop_
_entity_poly.entity_id
_entity_poly.type
_entity_poly.pdbx_seq_one_letter_code
_entity_poly.pdbx_strand_id
1 'polypeptide(L)'
;MQFTYVLPGWEGFAADGRVLRDAMSRQHGLRVPTSCYYLIDAGYTNCEGFLASFRGQKYHLNEWRQGHRPRNDEKLFNLRHVSTRNVIERCFGLIKIR
;
A
#
# COMPACT_ATOMS: atom_id res chain seq x y z
N MET A 1 6.12 -12.94 -7.89
CA MET A 1 5.00 -12.18 -7.31
C MET A 1 3.78 -13.10 -7.34
N GLN A 2 3.05 -13.20 -6.23
CA GLN A 2 1.87 -14.05 -6.13
C GLN A 2 0.66 -13.15 -5.85
N PHE A 3 -0.40 -13.32 -6.64
CA PHE A 3 -1.66 -12.60 -6.45
C PHE A 3 -2.62 -13.50 -5.69
N THR A 4 -3.14 -13.03 -4.57
CA THR A 4 -4.12 -13.76 -3.75
C THR A 4 -5.56 -13.33 -4.04
N TYR A 5 -5.73 -12.13 -4.60
CA TYR A 5 -7.02 -11.55 -4.93
C TYR A 5 -6.85 -10.58 -6.10
N VAL A 6 -7.76 -10.61 -7.07
CA VAL A 6 -7.81 -9.69 -8.21
C VAL A 6 -9.26 -9.24 -8.41
N LEU A 7 -9.47 -7.93 -8.50
CA LEU A 7 -10.78 -7.32 -8.76
C LEU A 7 -10.75 -6.54 -10.07
N PRO A 8 -11.15 -7.15 -11.21
CA PRO A 8 -11.25 -6.48 -12.49
C PRO A 8 -12.60 -5.73 -12.64
N GLY A 9 -12.71 -4.89 -13.68
CA GLY A 9 -13.98 -4.30 -14.12
C GLY A 9 -14.34 -2.94 -13.51
N TRP A 10 -13.38 -2.26 -12.89
CA TRP A 10 -13.57 -0.89 -12.39
C TRP A 10 -13.15 0.15 -13.44
N GLU A 11 -13.90 1.26 -13.48
CA GLU A 11 -13.57 2.42 -14.30
C GLU A 11 -12.25 3.06 -13.86
N GLY A 12 -11.48 3.59 -14.82
CA GLY A 12 -10.15 4.16 -14.56
C GLY A 12 -10.11 5.37 -13.62
N PHE A 13 -11.26 6.01 -13.37
CA PHE A 13 -11.40 7.16 -12.46
C PHE A 13 -12.08 6.80 -11.12
N ALA A 14 -12.30 5.51 -10.87
CA ALA A 14 -12.92 5.08 -9.62
C ALA A 14 -12.05 5.47 -8.41
N ALA A 15 -12.69 5.98 -7.37
CA ALA A 15 -12.01 6.29 -6.12
C ALA A 15 -11.53 5.00 -5.44
N ASP A 16 -10.26 4.94 -5.07
CA ASP A 16 -9.61 3.81 -4.37
C ASP A 16 -10.45 3.25 -3.21
N GLY A 17 -10.98 4.14 -2.36
CA GLY A 17 -11.82 3.75 -1.24
C GLY A 17 -13.12 3.02 -1.64
N ARG A 18 -13.70 3.32 -2.82
CA ARG A 18 -14.86 2.58 -3.34
C ARG A 18 -14.45 1.20 -3.84
N VAL A 19 -13.34 1.11 -4.56
CA VAL A 19 -12.79 -0.16 -5.06
C VAL A 19 -12.49 -1.11 -3.89
N LEU A 20 -11.83 -0.62 -2.83
CA LEU A 20 -11.54 -1.42 -1.64
C LEU A 20 -12.80 -1.88 -0.93
N ARG A 21 -13.81 -1.01 -0.80
CA ARG A 21 -15.09 -1.37 -0.15
C ARG A 21 -15.80 -2.49 -0.90
N ASP A 22 -15.87 -2.41 -2.22
CA ASP A 22 -16.44 -3.48 -3.05
C ASP A 22 -15.63 -4.77 -2.96
N ALA A 23 -14.30 -4.65 -2.97
CA ALA A 23 -13.43 -5.82 -2.81
C ALA A 23 -13.75 -6.60 -1.53
N MET A 24 -14.00 -5.91 -0.42
CA MET A 24 -14.28 -6.52 0.88
C MET A 24 -15.72 -7.04 1.02
N SER A 25 -16.71 -6.42 0.36
CA SER A 25 -18.13 -6.76 0.54
C SER A 25 -18.56 -8.02 -0.23
N ARG A 26 -17.78 -8.46 -1.21
CA ARG A 26 -18.09 -9.66 -2.01
C ARG A 26 -18.06 -10.93 -1.16
N GLN A 27 -18.88 -11.93 -1.53
CA GLN A 27 -18.98 -13.23 -0.83
C GLN A 27 -17.62 -13.93 -0.67
N HIS A 28 -16.78 -13.88 -1.72
CA HIS A 28 -15.38 -14.32 -1.70
C HIS A 28 -14.43 -13.12 -1.85
N GLY A 29 -14.75 -12.04 -1.15
CA GLY A 29 -14.03 -10.78 -1.20
C GLY A 29 -12.64 -10.82 -0.57
N LEU A 30 -11.92 -9.72 -0.69
CA LEU A 30 -10.62 -9.52 -0.08
C LEU A 30 -10.73 -9.68 1.45
N ARG A 31 -9.98 -10.64 2.00
CA ARG A 31 -9.89 -10.88 3.44
C ARG A 31 -8.46 -10.65 3.93
N VAL A 32 -8.37 -10.01 5.08
CA VAL A 32 -7.11 -9.87 5.82
C VAL A 32 -7.04 -11.02 6.84
N PRO A 33 -5.96 -11.81 6.87
CA PRO A 33 -5.78 -12.84 7.89
C PRO A 33 -5.83 -12.23 9.30
N THR A 34 -6.34 -12.99 10.27
CA THR A 34 -6.41 -12.56 11.67
C THR A 34 -5.02 -12.18 12.17
N SER A 35 -4.93 -11.05 12.90
CA SER A 35 -3.67 -10.50 13.44
C SER A 35 -2.66 -10.01 12.39
N CYS A 36 -3.09 -9.84 11.14
CA CYS A 36 -2.25 -9.30 10.07
C CYS A 36 -2.85 -7.98 9.52
N TYR A 37 -2.00 -7.21 8.83
CA TYR A 37 -2.40 -6.00 8.12
C TYR A 37 -1.77 -5.99 6.72
N TYR A 38 -2.54 -5.55 5.72
CA TYR A 38 -2.00 -5.23 4.40
C TYR A 38 -1.53 -3.78 4.35
N LEU A 39 -0.38 -3.55 3.72
CA LEU A 39 0.08 -2.22 3.38
C LEU A 39 -0.65 -1.75 2.12
N ILE A 40 -1.25 -0.56 2.17
CA ILE A 40 -2.02 0.04 1.07
C ILE A 40 -1.40 1.35 0.60
N ASP A 41 -1.74 1.77 -0.62
CA ASP A 41 -1.38 3.09 -1.15
C ASP A 41 -2.01 4.20 -0.26
N ALA A 42 -1.36 5.36 -0.18
CA ALA A 42 -1.82 6.54 0.51
C ALA A 42 -3.18 7.09 -0.01
N GLY A 43 -3.57 6.70 -1.23
CA GLY A 43 -4.90 6.96 -1.79
C GLY A 43 -6.04 6.21 -1.08
N TYR A 44 -5.73 5.10 -0.41
CA TYR A 44 -6.69 4.34 0.38
C TYR A 44 -6.83 4.92 1.79
N THR A 45 -7.97 4.62 2.42
CA THR A 45 -8.24 5.03 3.80
C THR A 45 -7.75 3.96 4.76
N ASN A 46 -7.11 4.36 5.86
CA ASN A 46 -6.78 3.46 6.97
C ASN A 46 -8.06 2.84 7.55
N CYS A 47 -8.06 1.53 7.72
CA CYS A 47 -9.12 0.80 8.40
C CYS A 47 -8.57 -0.50 8.99
N GLU A 48 -9.38 -1.22 9.74
CA GLU A 48 -8.98 -2.52 10.30
C GLU A 48 -8.47 -3.45 9.20
N GLY A 49 -7.26 -4.01 9.39
CA GLY A 49 -6.59 -4.86 8.42
C GLY A 49 -5.85 -4.13 7.28
N PHE A 50 -5.94 -2.80 7.16
CA PHE A 50 -5.29 -2.04 6.08
C PHE A 50 -4.57 -0.78 6.57
N LEU A 51 -3.28 -0.67 6.26
CA LEU A 51 -2.40 0.41 6.71
C LEU A 51 -1.80 1.21 5.53
N ALA A 52 -2.25 2.45 5.40
CA ALA A 52 -1.64 3.48 4.57
C ALA A 52 -0.51 4.18 5.35
N SER A 53 0.42 4.79 4.60
CA SER A 53 1.44 5.66 5.19
C SER A 53 0.83 6.84 5.93
N PHE A 54 1.47 7.31 7.01
CA PHE A 54 1.10 8.53 7.71
C PHE A 54 1.15 9.73 6.77
N ARG A 55 0.08 10.53 6.75
CA ARG A 55 -0.01 11.75 5.95
C ARG A 55 0.81 12.87 6.59
N GLY A 56 1.33 13.80 5.78
CA GLY A 56 2.09 14.96 6.25
C GLY A 56 3.54 14.67 6.66
N GLN A 57 3.89 13.42 6.93
CA GLN A 57 5.28 13.01 7.15
C GLN A 57 5.95 12.71 5.80
N LYS A 58 6.56 13.74 5.21
CA LYS A 58 7.41 13.57 4.03
C LYS A 58 8.66 12.79 4.44
N TYR A 59 8.95 11.77 3.65
CA TYR A 59 10.18 11.00 3.75
C TYR A 59 10.96 11.16 2.46
N HIS A 60 12.26 11.46 2.56
CA HIS A 60 13.15 11.56 1.44
C HIS A 60 14.06 10.31 1.41
N LEU A 61 13.83 9.43 0.45
CA LEU A 61 14.66 8.22 0.20
C LEU A 61 16.16 8.53 0.20
N ASN A 62 16.54 9.73 -0.25
CA ASN A 62 17.91 10.20 -0.31
C ASN A 62 18.49 10.50 1.09
N GLU A 63 17.71 11.08 2.01
CA GLU A 63 18.17 11.39 3.36
C GLU A 63 18.58 10.12 4.12
N TRP A 64 17.81 9.05 3.96
CA TRP A 64 18.13 7.75 4.56
C TRP A 64 19.35 7.08 3.94
N ARG A 65 19.48 7.11 2.60
CA ARG A 65 20.67 6.57 1.91
C ARG A 65 21.96 7.26 2.37
N GLN A 66 21.85 8.51 2.82
CA GLN A 66 22.93 9.30 3.42
C GLN A 66 23.12 9.02 4.93
N GLY A 67 22.37 8.09 5.53
CA GLY A 67 22.51 7.65 6.92
C GLY A 67 21.66 8.40 7.94
N HIS A 68 20.77 9.32 7.52
CA HIS A 68 19.90 10.04 8.46
C HIS A 68 18.84 9.11 9.04
N ARG A 69 18.84 8.91 10.36
CA ARG A 69 17.86 8.06 11.03
C ARG A 69 16.50 8.76 11.21
N PRO A 70 15.38 8.04 11.11
CA PRO A 70 14.07 8.57 11.45
C PRO A 70 14.06 9.13 12.87
N ARG A 71 13.49 10.32 13.04
CA ARG A 71 13.40 11.01 14.34
C ARG A 71 12.20 10.60 15.19
N ASN A 72 11.23 9.90 14.60
CA ASN A 72 10.03 9.44 15.27
C ASN A 72 9.49 8.16 14.60
N ASP A 73 8.53 7.52 15.27
CA ASP A 73 7.96 6.25 14.86
C ASP A 73 7.16 6.34 13.56
N GLU A 74 6.46 7.45 13.31
CA GLU A 74 5.72 7.67 12.06
C GLU A 74 6.66 7.72 10.84
N LYS A 75 7.81 8.39 10.98
CA LYS A 75 8.84 8.45 9.94
C LYS A 75 9.48 7.08 9.72
N LEU A 76 9.73 6.32 10.79
CA LEU A 76 10.25 4.96 10.68
C LEU A 76 9.25 4.04 9.97
N PHE A 77 7.96 4.15 10.31
CA PHE A 77 6.88 3.43 9.65
C PHE A 77 6.80 3.79 8.16
N ASN A 78 6.73 5.09 7.82
CA ASN A 78 6.67 5.56 6.43
C ASN A 78 7.89 5.15 5.62
N LEU A 79 9.09 5.15 6.21
CA LEU A 79 10.31 4.64 5.59
C LEU A 79 10.16 3.16 5.19
N ARG A 80 9.72 2.31 6.12
CA ARG A 80 9.52 0.87 5.87
C ARG A 80 8.39 0.63 4.86
N HIS A 81 7.31 1.41 4.95
CA HIS A 81 6.18 1.37 4.03
C HIS A 81 6.62 1.68 2.59
N VAL A 82 7.28 2.82 2.38
CA VAL A 82 7.78 3.25 1.06
C VAL A 82 8.82 2.27 0.51
N SER A 83 9.72 1.75 1.35
CA SER A 83 10.71 0.76 0.91
C SER A 83 10.04 -0.51 0.37
N THR A 84 8.99 -0.98 1.04
CA THR A 84 8.23 -2.17 0.62
C THR A 84 7.44 -1.88 -0.66
N ARG A 85 6.76 -0.73 -0.71
CA ARG A 85 6.01 -0.27 -1.89
C ARG A 85 6.89 -0.15 -3.13
N ASN A 86 8.10 0.39 -3.00
CA ASN A 86 9.04 0.52 -4.12
C ASN A 86 9.40 -0.83 -4.75
N VAL A 87 9.56 -1.89 -3.95
CA VAL A 87 9.79 -3.24 -4.50
C VAL A 87 8.58 -3.73 -5.30
N ILE A 88 7.37 -3.55 -4.76
CA ILE A 88 6.12 -3.94 -5.41
C ILE A 88 5.92 -3.18 -6.73
N GLU A 89 6.08 -1.84 -6.71
CA GLU A 89 5.93 -0.99 -7.89
C GLU A 89 6.94 -1.33 -8.99
N ARG A 90 8.21 -1.61 -8.63
CA ARG A 90 9.22 -2.06 -9.59
C ARG A 90 8.84 -3.40 -10.21
N CYS A 91 8.34 -4.35 -9.43
CA CYS A 91 7.85 -5.62 -9.96
C CYS A 91 6.66 -5.42 -10.92
N PHE A 92 5.69 -4.58 -10.58
CA PHE A 92 4.58 -4.25 -11.49
C PHE A 92 5.05 -3.52 -12.75
N GLY A 93 6.04 -2.62 -12.63
CA GLY A 93 6.65 -1.95 -13.78
C GLY A 93 7.21 -2.95 -14.77
N LEU A 94 7.94 -3.97 -14.30
CA LEU A 94 8.45 -5.04 -15.15
C LEU A 94 7.34 -5.88 -15.79
N ILE A 95 6.26 -6.17 -15.05
CA ILE A 95 5.12 -6.93 -15.56
C ILE A 95 4.37 -6.16 -16.67
N LYS A 96 4.25 -4.83 -16.53
CA LYS A 96 3.55 -3.95 -17.49
C LYS A 96 4.35 -3.60 -18.75
N ILE A 97 5.65 -3.89 -18.80
CA ILE A 97 6.50 -3.63 -19.98
C ILE A 97 6.21 -4.64 -21.12
N ARG A 98 5.51 -5.74 -20.83
CA ARG A 98 4.99 -6.68 -21.82
C ARG A 98 3.56 -6.33 -22.22
#